data_AF-A0AA36HD15-F1
#
_entry.id   AF-A0AA36HD15-F1
#
_cell.length_a   1.000
_cell.length_b   1.000
_cell.length_c   1.000
_cell.angle_alpha   90.00
_cell.angle_beta   90.00
_cell.angle_gamma   90.00
#
_symmetry.space_group_name_H-M   'P 1'
#
loop_
_entity.id
_entity.type
_entity.pdbx_description
1 polymer ?
#
loop_
_entity_poly.entity_id
_entity_poly.type
_entity_poly.pdbx_seq_one_letter_code
_entity_poly.pdbx_strand_id
1 'polypeptide(L)'
;MIEAGRNAGRISRVDFSTTLKIFHVYHIINENSPCSLIFYTTECSWSLIPLTTCIIGFIWIQAALTIERVIATYRLGHYEREGKYVGPTLAIMVLLLSILCMRWGLAATDDAEVLAQCASIPSSATPRMNVVYFIMLIVDLISMLVFAYCLYHNKRKLNSGKYSLDLRYEIQENVKVLRILFPIVISHLFVFGLFIIGRSH
;
A
#
# COMPACT_ATOMS: atom_id res chain seq x y z
N MET A 1 -29.13 16.85 35.15
CA MET A 1 -29.59 15.59 34.51
C MET A 1 -29.24 15.63 33.01
N ILE A 2 -28.02 15.51 32.47
CA ILE A 2 -26.70 14.99 32.87
C ILE A 2 -26.76 13.60 33.52
N GLU A 3 -27.29 12.59 32.82
CA GLU A 3 -26.94 11.15 33.00
C GLU A 3 -27.70 10.19 32.07
N ALA A 4 -27.85 10.52 30.78
CA ALA A 4 -28.52 9.60 29.84
C ALA A 4 -27.91 9.57 28.43
N GLY A 5 -26.60 9.85 28.30
CA GLY A 5 -25.94 9.97 26.98
C GLY A 5 -24.56 9.35 26.85
N ARG A 6 -24.10 8.51 27.78
CA ARG A 6 -22.71 8.00 27.80
C ARG A 6 -22.53 6.52 27.40
N ASN A 7 -23.60 5.75 27.16
CA ASN A 7 -23.48 4.29 26.98
C ASN A 7 -23.84 3.74 25.58
N ALA A 8 -23.94 4.58 24.55
CA ALA A 8 -24.28 4.13 23.18
C ALA A 8 -23.09 4.25 22.19
N GLY A 9 -21.88 3.91 22.63
CA GLY A 9 -20.66 4.13 21.83
C GLY A 9 -19.56 3.09 22.00
N ARG A 10 -19.89 1.87 22.45
CA ARG A 10 -18.94 0.75 22.49
C ARG A 10 -19.43 -0.38 21.59
N ILE A 11 -19.60 -0.08 20.29
CA ILE A 11 -19.41 -1.10 19.27
C ILE A 11 -17.93 -1.44 19.36
N SER A 12 -17.62 -2.57 19.98
CA SER A 12 -16.30 -3.15 19.95
C SER A 12 -15.99 -3.40 18.48
N ARG A 13 -15.25 -2.49 17.82
CA ARG A 13 -14.65 -2.80 16.52
C ARG A 13 -13.68 -3.92 16.83
N VAL A 14 -14.08 -5.16 16.53
CA VAL A 14 -13.16 -6.27 16.59
C VAL A 14 -12.16 -6.00 15.48
N ASP A 15 -11.00 -5.46 15.85
CA ASP A 15 -9.93 -5.18 14.90
C ASP A 15 -9.56 -6.47 14.18
N PHE A 16 -9.16 -6.37 12.91
CA PHE A 16 -8.69 -7.50 12.10
C PHE A 16 -7.60 -8.31 12.85
N SER A 17 -6.73 -7.61 13.57
CA SER A 17 -5.70 -8.19 14.43
C SER A 17 -6.29 -9.02 15.58
N THR A 18 -7.34 -8.53 16.22
CA THR A 18 -8.04 -9.24 17.32
C THR A 18 -8.76 -10.48 16.80
N THR A 19 -9.42 -10.38 15.64
CA THR A 19 -10.08 -11.52 14.98
C THR A 19 -9.07 -12.61 14.60
N LEU A 20 -7.94 -12.23 14.00
CA LEU A 20 -6.86 -13.15 13.62
C LEU A 20 -6.27 -13.87 14.83
N LYS A 21 -6.05 -13.15 15.94
CA LYS A 21 -5.54 -13.73 17.19
C LYS A 21 -6.55 -14.69 17.82
N ILE A 22 -7.84 -14.34 17.84
CA ILE A 22 -8.89 -15.23 18.36
C ILE A 22 -8.97 -16.50 17.52
N PHE A 23 -8.91 -16.38 16.19
CA PHE A 23 -8.90 -17.53 15.28
C PHE A 23 -7.68 -18.44 15.51
N HIS A 24 -6.47 -17.86 15.61
CA HIS A 24 -5.26 -18.61 15.94
C HIS A 24 -5.37 -19.33 17.28
N VAL A 25 -5.83 -18.64 18.32
CA VAL A 25 -5.99 -19.21 19.68
C VAL A 25 -7.05 -20.30 19.70
N TYR A 26 -8.18 -20.11 19.00
CA TYR A 26 -9.23 -21.12 18.87
C TYR A 26 -8.70 -22.40 18.21
N HIS A 27 -7.95 -22.27 17.12
CA HIS A 27 -7.35 -23.41 16.42
C HIS A 27 -6.34 -24.16 17.30
N ILE A 28 -5.49 -23.42 18.03
CA ILE A 28 -4.51 -23.99 18.97
C ILE A 28 -5.19 -24.79 20.09
N ILE A 29 -6.35 -24.34 20.59
CA ILE A 29 -7.06 -24.99 21.69
C ILE A 29 -7.83 -26.24 21.23
N ASN A 30 -8.31 -26.25 19.98
CA ASN A 30 -9.22 -27.28 19.47
C ASN A 30 -8.51 -28.41 18.70
N GLU A 31 -7.20 -28.29 18.42
CA GLU A 31 -6.39 -29.36 17.81
C GLU A 31 -5.73 -30.28 18.85
N ASN A 32 -5.94 -31.59 18.68
CA ASN A 32 -5.49 -32.63 19.64
C ASN A 32 -4.02 -33.05 19.47
N SER A 33 -3.29 -32.50 18.51
CA SER A 33 -1.89 -32.84 18.23
C SER A 33 -1.01 -31.58 18.21
N PRO A 34 -0.11 -31.38 19.19
CA PRO A 34 0.75 -30.18 19.29
C PRO A 34 1.85 -30.10 18.22
N CYS A 35 1.97 -31.13 17.37
CA CYS A 35 2.95 -31.18 16.30
C CYS A 35 2.31 -30.73 14.99
N SER A 36 2.63 -29.48 14.64
CA SER A 36 2.29 -28.74 13.41
C SER A 36 0.96 -27.97 13.47
N LEU A 37 1.06 -26.73 13.95
CA LEU A 37 0.08 -25.68 13.75
C LEU A 37 0.01 -25.39 12.24
N ILE A 38 -0.88 -26.08 11.54
CA ILE A 38 -1.01 -26.03 10.08
C ILE A 38 -2.41 -25.51 9.75
N PHE A 39 -2.48 -24.51 8.88
CA PHE A 39 -3.74 -23.97 8.37
C PHE A 39 -3.91 -24.29 6.88
N TYR A 40 -5.11 -24.67 6.46
CA TYR A 40 -5.41 -24.79 5.04
C TYR A 40 -5.60 -23.42 4.39
N THR A 41 -5.26 -23.33 3.10
CA THR A 41 -5.35 -22.09 2.34
C THR A 41 -6.78 -21.54 2.25
N THR A 42 -7.77 -22.43 2.16
CA THR A 42 -9.20 -22.08 2.16
C THR A 42 -9.63 -21.39 3.45
N GLU A 43 -9.20 -21.93 4.60
CA GLU A 43 -9.52 -21.38 5.94
C GLU A 43 -8.90 -20.01 6.17
N CYS A 44 -7.73 -19.76 5.57
CA CYS A 44 -7.02 -18.49 5.69
C CYS A 44 -7.42 -17.46 4.63
N SER A 45 -8.21 -17.82 3.62
CA SER A 45 -8.49 -16.97 2.45
C SER A 45 -9.13 -15.63 2.82
N TRP A 46 -9.96 -15.59 3.86
CA TRP A 46 -10.60 -14.35 4.36
C TRP A 46 -9.59 -13.33 4.90
N SER A 47 -8.41 -13.77 5.34
CA SER A 47 -7.34 -12.92 5.88
C SER A 47 -6.24 -12.67 4.84
N LEU A 48 -5.85 -13.72 4.12
CA LEU A 48 -4.78 -13.70 3.12
C LEU A 48 -5.09 -12.73 1.97
N ILE A 49 -6.30 -12.81 1.41
CA ILE A 49 -6.73 -12.00 0.26
C ILE A 49 -6.69 -10.49 0.57
N PRO A 50 -7.36 -9.98 1.62
CA PRO A 50 -7.33 -8.55 1.91
C PRO A 50 -5.94 -8.07 2.29
N LEU A 51 -5.17 -8.84 3.06
CA LEU A 51 -3.82 -8.46 3.46
C LEU A 51 -2.89 -8.32 2.25
N THR A 52 -2.92 -9.30 1.34
CA THR A 52 -2.15 -9.26 0.08
C THR A 52 -2.58 -8.08 -0.80
N THR A 53 -3.89 -7.83 -0.90
CA THR A 53 -4.42 -6.69 -1.68
C THR A 53 -3.97 -5.36 -1.11
N CYS A 54 -3.93 -5.21 0.21
CA CYS A 54 -3.48 -3.98 0.87
C CYS A 54 -1.99 -3.70 0.63
N ILE A 55 -1.13 -4.71 0.70
CA ILE A 55 0.31 -4.57 0.42
C ILE A 55 0.51 -4.09 -1.02
N ILE A 56 -0.10 -4.80 -1.98
CA ILE A 56 -0.07 -4.44 -3.40
C ILE A 56 -0.63 -3.03 -3.62
N GLY A 57 -1.74 -2.71 -2.96
CA GLY A 57 -2.42 -1.42 -3.10
C GLY A 57 -1.58 -0.26 -2.60
N PHE A 58 -0.83 -0.43 -1.51
CA PHE A 58 0.03 0.64 -0.99
C PHE A 58 1.09 1.06 -2.02
N ILE A 59 1.70 0.11 -2.72
CA ILE A 59 2.67 0.39 -3.78
C ILE A 59 2.02 1.14 -4.95
N TRP A 60 0.83 0.71 -5.38
CA TRP A 60 0.11 1.40 -6.45
C TRP A 60 -0.34 2.81 -6.05
N ILE A 61 -0.78 3.02 -4.80
CA ILE A 61 -1.07 4.35 -4.24
C ILE A 61 0.17 5.24 -4.33
N GLN A 62 1.33 4.71 -3.96
CA GLN A 62 2.59 5.45 -4.01
C GLN A 62 2.97 5.84 -5.45
N ALA A 63 2.78 4.94 -6.41
CA ALA A 63 2.97 5.24 -7.83
C ALA A 63 2.00 6.32 -8.32
N ALA A 64 0.71 6.22 -7.96
CA ALA A 64 -0.30 7.22 -8.30
C ALA A 64 0.02 8.60 -7.70
N LEU A 65 0.43 8.66 -6.44
CA LEU A 65 0.90 9.89 -5.80
C LEU A 65 2.11 10.47 -6.54
N THR A 66 3.04 9.63 -6.99
CA THR A 66 4.18 10.09 -7.80
C THR A 66 3.70 10.77 -9.08
N ILE A 67 2.78 10.12 -9.81
CA ILE A 67 2.22 10.64 -11.07
C ILE A 67 1.49 11.96 -10.83
N GLU A 68 0.68 12.04 -9.76
CA GLU A 68 0.01 13.28 -9.38
C GLU A 68 1.00 14.42 -9.16
N ARG A 69 2.10 14.17 -8.42
CA ARG A 69 3.13 15.19 -8.16
C ARG A 69 3.89 15.59 -9.42
N VAL A 70 4.12 14.66 -10.35
CA VAL A 70 4.68 14.96 -11.67
C VAL A 70 3.76 15.89 -12.44
N ILE A 71 2.47 15.57 -12.54
CA ILE A 71 1.47 16.39 -13.24
C ILE A 71 1.42 17.78 -12.62
N ALA A 72 1.36 17.88 -11.29
CA ALA A 72 1.34 19.16 -10.59
C ALA A 72 2.63 19.99 -10.81
N THR A 73 3.78 19.33 -10.93
CA THR A 73 5.08 20.00 -11.16
C THR A 73 5.22 20.57 -12.58
N TYR A 74 4.65 19.89 -13.58
CA TYR A 74 4.73 20.29 -14.99
C TYR A 74 3.56 21.19 -15.43
N ARG A 75 2.35 21.01 -14.88
CA ARG A 75 1.13 21.77 -15.22
C ARG A 75 0.77 22.84 -14.18
N LEU A 76 1.78 23.59 -13.75
CA LEU A 76 1.65 24.73 -12.84
C LEU A 76 0.60 25.74 -13.36
N GLY A 77 -0.31 26.20 -12.49
CA GLY A 77 -1.42 27.11 -12.80
C GLY A 77 -2.63 26.51 -13.54
N HIS A 78 -2.48 25.39 -14.26
CA HIS A 78 -3.60 24.67 -14.88
C HIS A 78 -4.11 23.52 -14.00
N TYR A 79 -3.24 22.91 -13.20
CA TYR A 79 -3.58 21.78 -12.35
C TYR A 79 -4.69 22.11 -11.33
N GLU A 80 -4.66 23.27 -10.68
CA GLU A 80 -5.71 23.64 -9.72
C GLU A 80 -7.08 23.93 -10.40
N ARG A 81 -7.07 24.45 -11.63
CA ARG A 81 -8.31 24.82 -12.34
C ARG A 81 -8.96 23.62 -13.03
N GLU A 82 -8.16 22.75 -13.62
CA GLU A 82 -8.63 21.66 -14.50
C GLU A 82 -8.36 20.25 -13.94
N GLY A 83 -7.50 20.10 -12.94
CA GLY A 83 -7.03 18.81 -12.41
C GLY A 83 -7.98 18.09 -11.45
N LYS A 84 -9.24 18.55 -11.30
CA LYS A 84 -10.20 18.03 -10.31
C LYS A 84 -10.45 16.51 -10.41
N TYR A 85 -10.31 15.95 -11.61
CA TYR A 85 -10.56 14.53 -11.87
C TYR A 85 -9.30 13.66 -11.81
N VAL A 86 -8.09 14.23 -11.76
CA VAL A 86 -6.83 13.45 -11.81
C VAL A 86 -6.69 12.55 -10.58
N GLY A 87 -6.97 13.08 -9.38
CA GLY A 87 -6.90 12.29 -8.14
C GLY A 87 -7.90 11.12 -8.12
N PRO A 88 -9.22 11.37 -8.29
CA PRO A 88 -10.23 10.31 -8.29
C PRO A 88 -10.01 9.24 -9.37
N THR A 89 -9.59 9.64 -10.58
CA THR A 89 -9.31 8.68 -11.67
C THR A 89 -8.13 7.79 -11.32
N LEU A 90 -7.04 8.34 -10.79
CA LEU A 90 -5.90 7.55 -10.32
C LEU A 90 -6.29 6.60 -9.17
N ALA A 91 -7.12 7.04 -8.23
CA ALA A 91 -7.58 6.19 -7.12
C ALA A 91 -8.37 4.97 -7.61
N ILE A 92 -9.29 5.15 -8.57
CA ILE A 92 -10.04 4.06 -9.18
C ILE A 92 -9.09 3.09 -9.91
N MET A 93 -8.13 3.63 -10.67
CA MET A 93 -7.14 2.82 -11.38
C MET A 93 -6.30 1.97 -10.41
N VAL A 94 -5.85 2.55 -9.29
CA VAL A 94 -5.10 1.85 -8.24
C VAL A 94 -5.90 0.68 -7.68
N LEU A 95 -7.17 0.88 -7.35
CA LEU A 95 -8.03 -0.19 -6.82
C LEU A 95 -8.17 -1.35 -7.81
N LEU A 96 -8.45 -1.04 -9.08
CA LEU A 96 -8.60 -2.04 -10.13
C LEU A 96 -7.30 -2.83 -10.33
N LEU A 97 -6.16 -2.13 -10.46
CA LEU A 97 -4.85 -2.76 -10.62
C LEU A 97 -4.49 -3.64 -9.42
N SER A 98 -4.82 -3.20 -8.20
CA SER A 98 -4.54 -3.97 -6.98
C SER A 98 -5.31 -5.29 -6.95
N ILE A 99 -6.60 -5.25 -7.28
CA ILE A 99 -7.45 -6.44 -7.34
C ILE A 99 -6.97 -7.38 -8.45
N LEU A 100 -6.62 -6.85 -9.63
CA LEU A 100 -6.13 -7.64 -10.76
C LEU A 100 -4.79 -8.32 -10.46
N CYS A 101 -3.82 -7.60 -9.91
CA CYS A 101 -2.53 -8.16 -9.51
C CYS A 101 -2.69 -9.27 -8.47
N MET A 102 -3.55 -9.06 -7.47
CA MET A 102 -3.83 -10.08 -6.45
C MET A 102 -4.50 -11.32 -7.04
N ARG A 103 -5.52 -11.14 -7.90
CA ARG A 103 -6.21 -12.26 -8.57
C ARG A 103 -5.26 -13.06 -9.44
N TRP A 104 -4.42 -12.39 -10.22
CA TRP A 104 -3.44 -13.06 -11.07
C TRP A 104 -2.37 -13.80 -10.26
N GLY A 105 -1.86 -13.15 -9.20
CA GLY A 105 -0.82 -13.70 -8.33
C GLY A 105 -1.28 -14.96 -7.59
N LEU A 106 -2.51 -14.95 -7.06
CA LEU A 106 -3.09 -16.09 -6.34
C LEU A 106 -3.85 -17.09 -7.24
N ALA A 107 -3.91 -16.89 -8.56
CA ALA A 107 -4.65 -17.81 -9.44
C ALA A 107 -4.02 -19.21 -9.59
N ALA A 108 -2.79 -19.43 -9.10
CA ALA A 108 -2.13 -20.75 -9.10
C ALA A 108 -2.23 -21.46 -7.74
N THR A 109 -2.96 -20.88 -6.79
CA THR A 109 -3.03 -21.39 -5.43
C THR A 109 -3.72 -22.74 -5.39
N ASP A 110 -3.11 -23.72 -4.73
CA ASP A 110 -3.75 -25.00 -4.40
C ASP A 110 -4.54 -24.84 -3.09
N ASP A 111 -5.83 -25.16 -3.14
CA ASP A 111 -6.76 -25.03 -2.01
C ASP A 111 -6.40 -25.99 -0.86
N ALA A 112 -5.78 -27.13 -1.17
CA ALA A 112 -5.35 -28.12 -0.19
C ALA A 112 -3.96 -27.83 0.42
N GLU A 113 -3.33 -26.72 0.02
CA GLU A 113 -2.00 -26.39 0.52
C GLU A 113 -2.04 -25.94 1.99
N VAL A 114 -1.02 -26.37 2.72
CA VAL A 114 -0.82 -26.14 4.15
C VAL A 114 0.09 -24.95 4.39
N LEU A 115 -0.36 -24.01 5.23
CA LEU A 115 0.39 -22.80 5.63
C LEU A 115 0.74 -22.85 7.11
N ALA A 116 1.94 -22.38 7.43
CA ALA A 116 2.37 -22.15 8.82
C ALA A 116 1.63 -20.97 9.49
N GLN A 117 1.11 -20.03 8.69
CA GLN A 117 0.37 -18.86 9.16
C GLN A 117 -0.56 -18.34 8.06
N CYS A 118 -1.74 -17.84 8.44
CA CYS A 118 -2.73 -17.30 7.49
C CYS A 118 -2.29 -16.01 6.76
N ALA A 119 -1.17 -15.41 7.15
CA ALA A 119 -0.58 -14.26 6.46
C ALA A 119 0.49 -14.63 5.42
N SER A 120 0.83 -15.92 5.28
CA SER A 120 1.84 -16.37 4.32
C SER A 120 1.26 -16.61 2.94
N ILE A 121 2.07 -16.34 1.92
CA ILE A 121 1.76 -16.71 0.53
C ILE A 121 2.00 -18.22 0.35
N PRO A 122 1.04 -18.98 -0.19
CA PRO A 122 1.20 -20.40 -0.53
C PRO A 122 2.41 -20.64 -1.45
N SER A 123 3.09 -21.77 -1.30
CA SER A 123 4.24 -22.15 -2.13
C SER A 123 3.84 -22.30 -3.60
N SER A 124 2.63 -22.79 -3.88
CA SER A 124 2.05 -22.89 -5.23
C SER A 124 1.92 -21.53 -5.94
N ALA A 125 1.58 -20.46 -5.20
CA ALA A 125 1.44 -19.11 -5.73
C ALA A 125 2.75 -18.30 -5.74
N THR A 126 3.80 -18.80 -5.07
CA THR A 126 5.09 -18.10 -4.91
C THR A 126 5.75 -17.65 -6.21
N PRO A 127 5.87 -18.44 -7.28
CA PRO A 127 6.53 -17.99 -8.50
C PRO A 127 5.82 -16.80 -9.15
N ARG A 128 4.48 -16.79 -9.15
CA ARG A 128 3.70 -15.67 -9.70
C ARG A 128 3.80 -14.43 -8.81
N MET A 129 3.67 -14.61 -7.50
CA MET A 129 3.78 -13.50 -6.54
C MET A 129 5.18 -12.87 -6.53
N ASN A 130 6.25 -13.66 -6.73
CA ASN A 130 7.61 -13.12 -6.86
C ASN A 130 7.75 -12.21 -8.09
N VAL A 131 7.13 -12.57 -9.22
CA VAL A 131 7.09 -11.70 -10.41
C VAL A 131 6.36 -10.39 -10.10
N VAL A 132 5.19 -10.46 -9.43
CA VAL A 132 4.44 -9.26 -9.01
C VAL A 132 5.29 -8.37 -8.12
N TYR A 133 5.92 -8.93 -7.09
CA TYR A 133 6.75 -8.18 -6.14
C TYR A 133 8.00 -7.58 -6.80
N PHE A 134 8.63 -8.29 -7.73
CA PHE A 134 9.78 -7.76 -8.46
C PHE A 134 9.40 -6.57 -9.35
N ILE A 135 8.28 -6.66 -10.07
CA ILE A 135 7.75 -5.53 -10.87
C ILE A 135 7.44 -4.35 -9.95
N MET A 136 6.81 -4.61 -8.80
CA MET A 136 6.48 -3.58 -7.81
C MET A 136 7.73 -2.90 -7.23
N LEU A 137 8.79 -3.65 -6.97
CA LEU A 137 10.07 -3.09 -6.51
C LEU A 137 10.67 -2.14 -7.55
N ILE A 138 10.61 -2.50 -8.84
CA ILE A 138 11.06 -1.63 -9.93
C ILE A 138 10.22 -0.35 -9.98
N VAL A 139 8.90 -0.47 -9.87
CA VAL A 139 8.00 0.70 -9.85
C VAL A 139 8.31 1.61 -8.67
N ASP A 140 8.54 1.05 -7.48
CA ASP A 140 8.88 1.80 -6.27
C ASP A 140 10.22 2.55 -6.41
N LEU A 141 11.24 1.89 -6.98
CA LEU A 141 12.54 2.51 -7.30
C LEU A 141 12.39 3.68 -8.27
N ILE A 142 11.63 3.49 -9.36
CA ILE A 142 11.36 4.55 -10.34
C ILE A 142 10.61 5.70 -9.66
N SER A 143 9.59 5.40 -8.86
CA SER A 143 8.82 6.38 -8.10
C SER A 143 9.71 7.22 -7.19
N MET A 144 10.64 6.60 -6.46
CA MET A 144 11.61 7.29 -5.61
C MET A 144 12.49 8.27 -6.41
N LEU A 145 13.04 7.83 -7.54
CA LEU A 145 13.86 8.68 -8.41
C LEU A 145 13.07 9.88 -8.95
N VAL A 146 11.83 9.65 -9.39
CA VAL A 146 10.94 10.70 -9.88
C VAL A 146 10.56 11.68 -8.77
N PHE A 147 10.28 11.20 -7.56
CA PHE A 147 10.02 12.04 -6.38
C PHE A 147 11.22 12.95 -6.07
N ALA A 148 12.43 12.39 -6.08
CA ALA A 148 13.67 13.15 -5.86
C ALA A 148 13.86 14.23 -6.93
N TYR A 149 13.63 13.87 -8.20
CA TYR A 149 13.70 14.79 -9.32
C TYR A 149 12.69 15.95 -9.18
N CYS A 150 11.42 15.63 -8.89
CA CYS A 150 10.38 16.64 -8.65
C CYS A 150 10.75 17.58 -7.50
N LEU A 151 11.31 17.06 -6.40
CA LEU A 151 11.75 17.88 -5.27
C LEU A 151 12.87 18.85 -5.69
N TYR A 152 13.88 18.35 -6.41
CA TYR A 152 14.99 19.15 -6.90
C TYR A 152 14.51 20.26 -7.86
N HIS A 153 13.68 19.89 -8.83
CA HIS A 153 13.15 20.82 -9.83
C HIS A 153 12.30 21.93 -9.20
N ASN A 154 11.38 21.57 -8.29
CA ASN A 154 10.54 22.55 -7.61
C ASN A 154 11.34 23.49 -6.71
N LYS A 155 12.35 23.00 -5.99
CA LYS A 155 13.28 23.85 -5.22
C LYS A 155 14.06 24.82 -6.12
N ARG A 156 14.55 24.33 -7.26
CA ARG A 156 15.28 25.17 -8.23
C ARG A 156 14.38 26.26 -8.80
N LYS A 157 13.14 25.94 -9.16
CA LYS A 157 12.14 26.93 -9.60
C LYS A 157 11.86 27.97 -8.51
N LEU A 158 11.67 27.55 -7.26
CA LEU A 158 11.41 28.45 -6.14
C LEU A 158 12.56 29.45 -5.93
N ASN A 159 13.80 29.00 -6.03
CA ASN A 159 14.99 29.85 -5.88
C ASN A 159 15.21 30.82 -7.05
N SER A 160 14.64 30.55 -8.23
CA SER A 160 14.79 31.43 -9.40
C SER A 160 14.03 32.75 -9.26
N GLY A 161 13.02 32.86 -8.39
CA GLY A 161 12.31 34.12 -8.09
C GLY A 161 11.49 34.74 -9.23
N LYS A 162 11.36 34.10 -10.39
CA LYS A 162 10.76 34.67 -11.63
C LYS A 162 9.25 34.46 -11.78
N TYR A 163 8.54 34.04 -10.74
CA TYR A 163 7.14 33.59 -10.84
C TYR A 163 6.17 34.51 -10.11
N SER A 164 4.91 34.55 -10.56
CA SER A 164 3.81 35.24 -9.88
C SER A 164 3.59 34.68 -8.47
N LEU A 165 2.99 35.48 -7.58
CA LEU A 165 2.73 35.08 -6.19
C LEU A 165 1.91 33.79 -6.08
N ASP A 166 0.91 33.66 -6.95
CA ASP A 166 0.02 32.49 -7.07
C ASP A 166 0.81 31.22 -7.40
N LEU A 167 1.61 31.25 -8.47
CA LEU A 167 2.43 30.11 -8.88
C LEU A 167 3.49 29.75 -7.84
N ARG A 168 4.03 30.75 -7.15
CA ARG A 168 5.02 30.53 -6.08
C ARG A 168 4.38 29.80 -4.90
N TYR A 169 3.12 30.08 -4.58
CA TYR A 169 2.36 29.37 -3.55
C TYR A 169 2.16 27.90 -3.93
N GLU A 170 1.69 27.61 -5.16
CA GLU A 170 1.52 26.25 -5.67
C GLU A 170 2.84 25.43 -5.59
N ILE A 171 3.96 26.05 -5.99
CA ILE A 171 5.29 25.41 -5.91
C ILE A 171 5.68 25.13 -4.45
N GLN A 172 5.43 26.07 -3.54
CA GLN A 172 5.73 25.89 -2.12
C GLN A 172 4.90 24.77 -1.48
N GLU A 173 3.63 24.67 -1.85
CA GLU A 173 2.77 23.57 -1.43
C GLU A 173 3.31 22.22 -1.92
N ASN A 174 3.61 22.11 -3.21
CA ASN A 174 4.22 20.90 -3.79
C ASN A 174 5.52 20.51 -3.06
N VAL A 175 6.41 21.46 -2.75
CA VAL A 175 7.65 21.18 -2.01
C VAL A 175 7.37 20.69 -0.58
N LYS A 176 6.37 21.24 0.12
CA LYS A 176 5.99 20.78 1.45
C LYS A 176 5.49 19.34 1.42
N VAL A 177 4.59 19.02 0.48
CA VAL A 177 4.04 17.68 0.31
C VAL A 177 5.14 16.69 -0.07
N LEU A 178 5.98 17.03 -1.04
CA LEU A 178 7.13 16.20 -1.46
C LEU A 178 8.09 15.92 -0.30
N ARG A 179 8.34 16.90 0.58
CA ARG A 179 9.21 16.72 1.76
C ARG A 179 8.63 15.71 2.77
N ILE A 180 7.31 15.65 2.90
CA ILE A 180 6.63 14.71 3.80
C ILE A 180 6.58 13.31 3.17
N LEU A 181 6.30 13.21 1.88
CA LEU A 181 6.19 11.92 1.18
C LEU A 181 7.54 11.24 0.96
N PHE A 182 8.61 12.00 0.73
CA PHE A 182 9.94 11.45 0.46
C PHE A 182 10.46 10.44 1.50
N PRO A 183 10.45 10.70 2.82
CA PRO A 183 10.87 9.72 3.82
C PRO A 183 9.95 8.49 3.90
N ILE A 184 8.66 8.63 3.56
CA ILE A 184 7.71 7.52 3.52
C ILE A 184 8.08 6.57 2.38
N VAL A 185 8.34 7.12 1.19
CA VAL A 185 8.78 6.37 0.00
C VAL A 185 10.08 5.61 0.26
N ILE A 186 11.08 6.26 0.87
CA ILE A 186 12.35 5.61 1.20
C ILE A 186 12.16 4.49 2.22
N SER A 187 11.38 4.75 3.27
CA SER A 187 11.09 3.74 4.31
C SER A 187 10.38 2.54 3.71
N HIS A 188 9.41 2.77 2.82
CA HIS A 188 8.69 1.72 2.13
C HIS A 188 9.63 0.87 1.27
N LEU A 189 10.43 1.49 0.41
CA LEU A 189 11.41 0.80 -0.43
C LEU A 189 12.38 -0.04 0.40
N PHE A 190 12.86 0.49 1.52
CA PHE A 190 13.77 -0.22 2.41
C PHE A 190 13.12 -1.45 3.04
N VAL A 191 11.94 -1.29 3.65
CA VAL A 191 11.21 -2.39 4.31
C VAL A 191 10.80 -3.45 3.28
N PHE A 192 10.28 -3.03 2.13
CA PHE A 192 9.83 -3.93 1.08
C PHE A 192 11.01 -4.66 0.41
N GLY A 193 12.15 -3.98 0.22
CA GLY A 193 13.38 -4.60 -0.25
C GLY A 193 13.89 -5.68 0.71
N LEU A 194 13.91 -5.39 2.01
CA LEU A 194 14.27 -6.39 3.04
C LEU A 194 13.31 -7.58 3.05
N PHE A 195 12.02 -7.34 2.89
CA PHE A 195 11.01 -8.40 2.80
C PHE A 195 11.28 -9.36 1.63
N ILE A 196 11.61 -8.83 0.45
CA ILE A 196 11.93 -9.65 -0.73
C ILE A 196 13.22 -10.45 -0.50
N ILE A 197 14.27 -9.81 0.01
CA ILE A 197 15.55 -10.48 0.28
C ILE A 197 15.39 -11.58 1.32
N GLY A 198 14.65 -11.33 2.41
CA GLY A 198 14.40 -12.31 3.46
C GLY A 198 13.56 -13.51 3.01
N ARG A 199 12.80 -13.38 1.92
CA ARG A 199 12.06 -14.49 1.29
C ARG A 199 12.90 -15.27 0.26
N SER A 200 13.98 -14.68 -0.25
CA SER A 200 14.88 -15.30 -1.22
C SER A 200 15.85 -16.32 -0.61
N HIS A 201 15.92 -16.39 0.72
CA HIS A 201 16.75 -17.31 1.50
C HIS A 201 15.90 -18.39 2.16
#